data_AF-A0A2V7JAI3-F1
#
_entry.id   AF-A0A2V7JAI3-F1
#
_cell.length_a   1.000
_cell.length_b   1.000
_cell.length_c   1.000
_cell.angle_alpha   90.00
_cell.angle_beta   90.00
_cell.angle_gamma   90.00
#
_symmetry.space_group_name_H-M   'P 1'
#
loop_
_entity.id
_entity.type
_entity.pdbx_description
1 polymer ?
#
loop_
_entity_poly.entity_id
_entity_poly.type
_entity_poly.pdbx_seq_one_letter_code
_entity_poly.pdbx_strand_id
1 'polypeptide(L)'
;MPHIIPETLEVSPRDAAAITQVSQTESYRIKVDSILRSPAEGLRFFARLGKEGEGECIERTDSIVTVRDPKHWPDNTETSFILLVDNGHVLATYESPVSCSGDWNNTYTHVFDTAGNTVSFQRFSGFFNGCPFTAHEVSTYYFEPVTARLLAKKYLMTDH
;
A
#
# COMPACT_ATOMS: atom_id res chain seq x y z
N MET A 1 9.09 -26.12 -11.71
CA MET A 1 10.13 -25.09 -11.52
C MET A 1 9.42 -23.76 -11.55
N PRO A 2 9.67 -22.81 -10.63
CA PRO A 2 9.01 -21.51 -10.67
C PRO A 2 9.38 -20.82 -11.99
N HIS A 3 8.36 -20.42 -12.75
CA HIS A 3 8.57 -19.52 -13.88
C HIS A 3 8.86 -18.13 -13.30
N ILE A 4 10.13 -17.71 -13.38
CA ILE A 4 10.57 -16.39 -12.97
C ILE A 4 10.65 -15.55 -14.25
N ILE A 5 9.84 -14.49 -14.33
CA ILE A 5 9.95 -13.49 -15.40
C ILE A 5 10.49 -12.21 -14.77
N PRO A 6 11.82 -12.03 -14.68
CA PRO A 6 12.40 -10.77 -14.25
C PRO A 6 12.39 -9.80 -15.43
N GLU A 7 11.67 -8.69 -15.29
CA GLU A 7 11.74 -7.60 -16.26
C GLU A 7 12.26 -6.34 -15.57
N THR A 8 13.46 -5.92 -15.96
CA THR A 8 13.89 -4.54 -15.72
C THR A 8 13.61 -3.78 -17.00
N LEU A 9 12.38 -3.31 -17.13
CA LEU A 9 12.01 -2.46 -18.25
C LEU A 9 12.50 -1.04 -17.96
N GLU A 10 13.19 -0.41 -18.92
CA GLU A 10 13.08 1.04 -19.10
C GLU A 10 11.64 1.33 -19.51
N VAL A 11 10.72 1.41 -18.54
CA VAL A 11 9.30 1.63 -18.85
C VAL A 11 9.09 3.10 -19.21
N SER A 12 8.38 3.31 -20.31
CA SER A 12 7.74 4.57 -20.68
C SER A 12 7.15 5.30 -19.45
N PRO A 13 7.30 6.64 -19.35
CA PRO A 13 7.03 7.46 -18.15
C PRO A 13 5.56 7.53 -17.66
N ARG A 14 4.69 6.59 -18.05
CA ARG A 14 3.24 6.63 -17.79
C ARG A 14 2.65 5.26 -17.40
N ASP A 15 3.10 4.66 -16.31
CA ASP A 15 2.31 3.63 -15.64
C ASP A 15 1.17 4.30 -14.85
N ALA A 16 0.04 4.53 -15.51
CA ALA A 16 -1.09 5.30 -14.97
C ALA A 16 -1.67 4.68 -13.68
N ALA A 17 -1.58 3.37 -13.52
CA ALA A 17 -2.02 2.68 -12.30
C ALA A 17 -1.11 3.02 -11.11
N ALA A 18 0.21 3.05 -11.31
CA ALA A 18 1.16 3.46 -10.29
C ALA A 18 0.98 4.93 -9.89
N ILE A 19 0.78 5.82 -10.87
CA ILE A 19 0.51 7.25 -10.61
C ILE A 19 -0.78 7.42 -9.79
N THR A 20 -1.83 6.66 -10.12
CA THR A 20 -3.09 6.69 -9.38
C THR A 20 -2.90 6.23 -7.93
N GLN A 21 -2.16 5.14 -7.71
CA GLN A 21 -1.91 4.63 -6.37
C GLN A 21 -1.06 5.62 -5.54
N VAL A 22 -0.05 6.25 -6.15
CA VAL A 22 0.72 7.32 -5.50
C VAL A 22 -0.18 8.48 -5.05
N SER A 23 -1.06 8.96 -5.94
CA SER A 23 -2.00 10.04 -5.60
C SER A 23 -3.00 9.66 -4.49
N GLN A 24 -3.49 8.42 -4.48
CA GLN A 24 -4.36 7.91 -3.43
C GLN A 24 -3.64 7.85 -2.08
N THR A 25 -2.40 7.35 -2.05
CA THR A 25 -1.61 7.28 -0.82
C THR A 25 -1.26 8.67 -0.30
N GLU A 26 -0.94 9.63 -1.16
CA GLU A 26 -0.68 11.01 -0.74
C GLU A 26 -1.92 11.65 -0.08
N SER A 27 -3.09 11.44 -0.66
CA SER A 27 -4.36 11.90 -0.10
C SER A 27 -4.63 11.27 1.28
N TYR A 28 -4.29 9.99 1.44
CA TYR A 28 -4.39 9.29 2.71
C TYR A 28 -3.36 9.77 3.74
N ARG A 29 -2.10 9.97 3.34
CA ARG A 29 -1.03 10.48 4.20
C ARG A 29 -1.44 11.82 4.81
N ILE A 30 -2.02 12.73 4.03
CA ILE A 30 -2.54 14.01 4.53
C ILE A 30 -3.59 13.79 5.63
N LYS A 31 -4.53 12.86 5.44
CA LYS A 31 -5.54 12.52 6.46
C LYS A 31 -4.86 11.97 7.72
N VAL A 32 -3.88 11.07 7.61
CA VAL A 32 -3.21 10.49 8.78
C VAL A 32 -2.29 11.48 9.48
N ASP A 33 -1.56 12.32 8.75
CA ASP A 33 -0.72 13.38 9.30
C ASP A 33 -1.56 14.31 10.18
N SER A 34 -2.80 14.59 9.79
CA SER A 34 -3.73 15.38 10.62
C SER A 34 -4.11 14.70 11.95
N ILE A 35 -4.00 13.36 12.02
CA ILE A 35 -4.27 12.55 13.22
C ILE A 35 -3.00 12.37 14.06
N LEU A 36 -1.82 12.39 13.44
CA LEU A 36 -0.54 12.31 14.13
C LEU A 36 -0.35 13.54 15.03
N ARG A 37 -0.25 13.29 16.34
CA ARG A 37 0.12 14.33 17.32
C ARG A 37 1.65 14.43 17.38
N SER A 38 2.21 15.63 17.37
CA SER A 38 3.65 15.85 17.56
C SER A 38 4.06 15.65 19.04
N PRO A 39 5.22 15.02 19.36
CA PRO A 39 6.22 14.40 18.46
C PRO A 39 6.03 12.87 18.41
N ALA A 40 5.25 12.38 17.45
CA ALA A 40 5.08 10.95 17.27
C ALA A 40 6.35 10.30 16.67
N GLU A 41 6.85 9.25 17.32
CA GLU A 41 7.93 8.38 16.82
C GLU A 41 7.56 6.90 16.83
N GLY A 42 8.08 6.15 15.87
CA GLY A 42 7.90 4.70 15.73
C GLY A 42 6.71 4.30 14.88
N LEU A 43 6.27 3.04 15.03
CA LEU A 43 5.15 2.51 14.27
C LEU A 43 3.82 3.10 14.75
N ARG A 44 2.93 3.41 13.79
CA ARG A 44 1.57 3.87 14.03
C ARG A 44 0.61 3.03 13.20
N PHE A 45 -0.46 2.57 13.82
CA PHE A 45 -1.41 1.66 13.21
C PHE A 45 -2.75 2.36 13.04
N PHE A 46 -3.37 2.20 11.88
CA PHE A 46 -4.67 2.76 11.56
C PHE A 46 -5.50 1.77 10.77
N ALA A 47 -6.80 1.78 11.01
CA ALA A 47 -7.76 1.00 10.25
C ALA A 47 -8.67 1.96 9.49
N ARG A 48 -8.82 1.75 8.18
CA ARG A 48 -9.99 2.27 7.46
C ARG A 48 -11.13 1.30 7.68
N LEU A 49 -12.19 1.80 8.27
CA LEU A 49 -13.38 1.04 8.54
C LEU A 49 -14.23 1.00 7.28
N GLY A 50 -14.92 -0.10 7.07
CA GLY A 50 -16.01 -0.13 6.11
C GLY A 50 -17.38 -0.35 6.79
N LYS A 51 -18.43 -0.34 5.99
CA LYS A 51 -19.79 -0.72 6.41
C LYS A 51 -20.04 -2.17 6.05
N GLU A 52 -20.67 -2.91 6.94
CA GLU A 52 -21.21 -4.23 6.59
C GLU A 52 -22.20 -4.07 5.43
N GLY A 53 -21.87 -4.63 4.27
CA GLY A 53 -22.77 -4.72 3.13
C GLY A 53 -23.69 -5.93 3.26
N GLU A 54 -24.85 -5.90 2.59
CA GLU A 54 -25.66 -7.10 2.39
C GLU A 54 -24.94 -8.01 1.38
N GLY A 55 -24.12 -8.95 1.87
CA GLY A 55 -23.42 -9.95 1.05
C GLY A 55 -21.90 -9.77 0.98
N GLU A 56 -21.21 -10.21 2.04
CA GLU A 56 -19.81 -10.67 2.07
C GLU A 56 -18.65 -9.67 1.82
N CYS A 57 -18.87 -8.45 1.34
CA CYS A 57 -17.83 -7.42 1.29
C CYS A 57 -18.12 -6.22 2.20
N ILE A 58 -17.08 -5.74 2.90
CA ILE A 58 -17.16 -4.48 3.65
C ILE A 58 -17.07 -3.31 2.65
N GLU A 59 -18.10 -2.47 2.58
CA GLU A 59 -18.10 -1.28 1.71
C GLU A 59 -17.14 -0.21 2.24
N ARG A 60 -16.31 0.35 1.37
CA ARG A 60 -15.34 1.40 1.72
C ARG A 60 -16.02 2.62 2.33
N THR A 61 -15.47 3.12 3.43
CA THR A 61 -15.82 4.44 3.97
C THR A 61 -14.58 5.32 4.11
N ASP A 62 -14.80 6.62 4.30
CA ASP A 62 -13.74 7.56 4.64
C ASP A 62 -13.33 7.53 6.14
N SER A 63 -13.92 6.64 6.93
CA SER A 63 -13.66 6.55 8.37
C SER A 63 -12.33 5.86 8.66
N ILE A 64 -11.38 6.60 9.21
CA ILE A 64 -10.06 6.10 9.63
C ILE A 64 -9.94 6.26 11.14
N VAL A 65 -9.54 5.18 11.82
CA VAL A 65 -9.35 5.16 13.27
C VAL A 65 -7.93 4.73 13.63
N THR A 66 -7.39 5.25 14.73
CA THR A 66 -6.12 4.78 15.28
C THR A 66 -6.30 3.43 15.96
N VAL A 67 -5.42 2.48 15.63
CA VAL A 67 -5.31 1.18 16.29
C VAL A 67 -4.22 1.28 17.35
N ARG A 68 -4.58 1.12 18.63
CA ARG A 68 -3.65 1.29 19.76
C ARG A 68 -2.90 0.02 20.12
N ASP A 69 -3.48 -1.14 19.84
CA ASP A 69 -2.87 -2.44 20.05
C ASP A 69 -2.88 -3.21 18.71
N PRO A 70 -1.70 -3.51 18.14
CA PRO A 70 -1.61 -4.20 16.84
C PRO A 70 -2.18 -5.63 16.88
N LYS A 71 -2.52 -6.17 18.05
CA LYS A 71 -3.22 -7.46 18.20
C LYS A 71 -4.73 -7.35 18.18
N HIS A 72 -5.29 -6.15 18.26
CA HIS A 72 -6.73 -5.91 18.38
C HIS A 72 -7.18 -4.85 17.36
N TRP A 73 -7.45 -5.30 16.15
CA TRP A 73 -8.00 -4.48 15.06
C TRP A 73 -9.53 -4.46 15.13
N PRO A 74 -10.20 -3.38 14.70
CA PRO A 74 -11.66 -3.37 14.55
C PRO A 74 -12.13 -4.44 13.57
N ASP A 75 -13.22 -5.15 13.90
CA ASP A 75 -13.74 -6.25 13.08
C ASP A 75 -14.15 -5.79 11.67
N ASN A 76 -14.64 -4.55 11.54
CA ASN A 76 -15.02 -3.97 10.26
C ASN A 76 -13.87 -3.24 9.54
N THR A 77 -12.62 -3.64 9.79
CA THR A 77 -11.46 -3.12 9.06
C THR A 77 -11.51 -3.55 7.60
N GLU A 78 -11.64 -2.58 6.68
CA GLU A 78 -11.56 -2.82 5.23
C GLU A 78 -10.11 -2.71 4.74
N THR A 79 -9.32 -1.81 5.34
CA THR A 79 -7.90 -1.67 5.02
C THR A 79 -7.07 -1.36 6.24
N SER A 80 -5.97 -2.09 6.39
CA SER A 80 -4.98 -1.88 7.42
C SER A 80 -3.88 -0.95 6.93
N PHE A 81 -3.48 -0.01 7.79
CA PHE A 81 -2.37 0.90 7.52
C PHE A 81 -1.37 0.91 8.66
N ILE A 82 -0.10 0.90 8.29
CA ILE A 82 1.02 1.02 9.22
C ILE A 82 1.92 2.13 8.70
N LEU A 83 2.21 3.10 9.56
CA LEU A 83 3.12 4.19 9.25
C LEU A 83 4.36 4.06 10.12
N LEU A 84 5.53 4.25 9.49
CA LEU A 84 6.77 4.51 10.20
C LEU A 84 6.95 6.02 10.30
N VAL A 85 6.96 6.54 11.53
CA VAL A 85 7.10 7.97 11.81
C VAL A 85 8.40 8.21 12.56
N ASP A 86 9.14 9.23 12.16
CA ASP A 86 10.33 9.71 12.87
C ASP A 86 10.27 11.24 13.01
N ASN A 87 10.45 11.76 14.22
CA ASN A 87 10.38 13.19 14.51
C ASN A 87 9.10 13.88 13.95
N GLY A 88 7.97 13.18 13.94
CA GLY A 88 6.72 13.68 13.35
C GLY A 88 6.63 13.63 11.81
N HIS A 89 7.65 13.11 11.13
CA HIS A 89 7.65 12.89 9.68
C HIS A 89 7.34 11.44 9.35
N VAL A 90 6.43 11.22 8.41
CA VAL A 90 6.13 9.87 7.88
C VAL A 90 7.24 9.46 6.91
N LEU A 91 8.03 8.46 7.29
CA LEU A 91 9.11 7.92 6.47
C LEU A 91 8.61 6.87 5.48
N ALA A 92 7.63 6.07 5.91
CA ALA A 92 7.04 5.03 5.08
C ALA A 92 5.59 4.75 5.49
N THR A 93 4.80 4.29 4.52
CA THR A 93 3.48 3.71 4.76
C THR A 93 3.44 2.29 4.21
N TYR A 94 2.67 1.44 4.87
CA TYR A 94 2.27 0.13 4.43
C TYR A 94 0.75 0.07 4.48
N GLU A 95 0.13 -0.33 3.38
CA GLU A 95 -1.31 -0.49 3.23
C GLU A 95 -1.62 -1.93 2.82
N SER A 96 -2.63 -2.52 3.44
CA SER A 96 -3.09 -3.89 3.18
C SER A 96 -4.62 -3.92 3.22
N PRO A 97 -5.30 -3.81 2.06
CA PRO A 97 -6.74 -4.04 2.00
C PRO A 97 -7.07 -5.50 2.30
N VAL A 98 -8.21 -5.72 2.96
CA VAL A 98 -8.72 -7.06 3.24
C VAL A 98 -9.38 -7.62 1.98
N SER A 99 -9.03 -8.84 1.60
CA SER A 99 -9.71 -9.56 0.53
C SER A 99 -11.00 -10.17 1.07
N CYS A 100 -12.15 -9.75 0.53
CA CYS A 100 -13.44 -10.32 0.94
C CYS A 100 -13.53 -11.81 0.60
N SER A 101 -13.06 -12.17 -0.60
CA SER A 101 -13.08 -13.53 -1.15
C SER A 101 -11.93 -14.39 -0.61
N GLY A 102 -10.88 -13.78 -0.06
CA GLY A 102 -9.67 -14.47 0.39
C GLY A 102 -8.80 -15.03 -0.73
N ASP A 103 -9.08 -14.66 -1.99
CA ASP A 103 -8.44 -15.18 -3.19
C ASP A 103 -7.27 -14.32 -3.71
N TRP A 104 -7.03 -13.19 -3.04
CA TRP A 104 -5.89 -12.34 -3.29
C TRP A 104 -5.34 -11.73 -2.00
N ASN A 105 -4.07 -11.34 -2.05
CA ASN A 105 -3.38 -10.59 -1.01
C ASN A 105 -2.60 -9.44 -1.66
N ASN A 106 -3.01 -8.20 -1.42
CA ASN A 106 -2.37 -7.03 -1.97
C ASN A 106 -1.74 -6.20 -0.85
N THR A 107 -0.52 -5.73 -1.08
CA THR A 107 0.10 -4.76 -0.17
C THR A 107 0.75 -3.64 -0.97
N TYR A 108 0.70 -2.44 -0.40
CA TYR A 108 1.19 -1.21 -1.02
C TYR A 108 2.12 -0.53 -0.02
N THR A 109 3.40 -0.40 -0.39
CA THR A 109 4.42 0.22 0.47
C THR A 109 4.94 1.48 -0.19
N HIS A 110 4.83 2.63 0.48
CA HIS A 110 5.42 3.88 0.03
C HIS A 110 6.58 4.27 0.94
N VAL A 111 7.62 4.83 0.35
CA VAL A 111 8.75 5.45 1.05
C VAL A 111 8.82 6.90 0.65
N PHE A 112 9.01 7.78 1.63
CA PHE A 112 9.02 9.23 1.43
C PHE A 112 10.39 9.82 1.72
N ASP A 113 10.68 10.96 1.08
CA ASP A 113 11.77 11.83 1.52
C ASP A 113 11.36 12.67 2.74
N THR A 114 12.29 13.47 3.27
CA THR A 114 12.05 14.34 4.42
C THR A 114 11.04 15.46 4.15
N ALA A 115 10.75 15.76 2.88
CA ALA A 115 9.73 16.72 2.48
C ALA A 115 8.35 16.07 2.28
N GLY A 116 8.25 14.74 2.44
CA GLY A 116 7.02 13.98 2.27
C GLY A 116 6.69 13.60 0.82
N ASN A 117 7.64 13.75 -0.12
CA ASN A 117 7.46 13.29 -1.50
C ASN A 117 7.72 11.79 -1.60
N THR A 118 6.91 11.08 -2.38
CA THR A 118 7.14 9.66 -2.66
C THR A 118 8.42 9.47 -3.46
N VAL A 119 9.38 8.70 -2.94
CA VAL A 119 10.62 8.32 -3.64
C VAL A 119 10.57 6.90 -4.18
N SER A 120 9.80 6.03 -3.52
CA SER A 120 9.60 4.66 -3.94
C SER A 120 8.19 4.20 -3.58
N PHE A 121 7.61 3.39 -4.47
CA PHE A 121 6.34 2.70 -4.26
C PHE A 121 6.51 1.23 -4.65
N GLN A 122 6.10 0.32 -3.78
CA GLN A 122 6.07 -1.10 -4.08
C GLN A 122 4.64 -1.62 -3.97
N ARG A 123 4.20 -2.37 -4.98
CA ARG A 123 3.02 -3.22 -4.93
C ARG A 123 3.47 -4.66 -4.85
N PHE A 124 2.96 -5.38 -3.85
CA PHE A 124 2.93 -6.84 -3.86
C PHE A 124 1.49 -7.28 -4.15
N SER A 125 1.34 -8.31 -4.98
CA SER A 125 0.05 -8.92 -5.29
C SER A 125 0.22 -10.43 -5.33
N GLY A 126 -0.44 -11.14 -4.44
CA GLY A 126 -0.62 -12.58 -4.51
C GLY A 126 -2.05 -12.89 -4.96
N PHE A 127 -2.22 -13.81 -5.90
CA PHE A 127 -3.53 -14.22 -6.39
C PHE A 127 -3.48 -15.60 -7.03
N PHE A 128 -4.63 -16.25 -7.21
CA PHE A 128 -4.71 -17.49 -7.97
C PHE A 128 -4.51 -17.23 -9.47
N ASN A 129 -3.55 -17.92 -10.08
CA ASN A 129 -3.27 -17.88 -11.52
C ASN A 129 -3.72 -19.20 -12.18
N GLY A 130 -4.99 -19.53 -11.95
CA GLY A 130 -5.56 -20.86 -12.19
C GLY A 130 -5.42 -21.79 -10.96
N CYS A 131 -6.28 -22.80 -10.83
CA CYS A 131 -6.18 -23.77 -9.74
C CYS A 131 -5.29 -24.95 -10.17
N PRO A 132 -4.24 -25.34 -9.41
CA PRO A 132 -3.90 -24.92 -8.05
C PRO A 132 -2.77 -23.87 -7.94
N PHE A 133 -2.46 -23.15 -9.02
CA PHE A 133 -1.29 -22.27 -9.09
C PHE A 133 -1.53 -20.92 -8.41
N THR A 134 -0.58 -20.48 -7.60
CA THR A 134 -0.58 -19.13 -7.03
C THR A 134 0.51 -18.30 -7.70
N ALA A 135 0.16 -17.10 -8.16
CA ALA A 135 1.13 -16.14 -8.65
C ALA A 135 1.44 -15.11 -7.57
N HIS A 136 2.70 -14.71 -7.51
CA HIS A 136 3.15 -13.55 -6.75
C HIS A 136 3.77 -12.54 -7.71
N GLU A 137 3.25 -11.32 -7.69
CA GLU A 137 3.73 -10.17 -8.43
C GLU A 137 4.35 -9.15 -7.45
N VAL A 138 5.56 -8.69 -7.76
CA VAL A 138 6.19 -7.55 -7.10
C VAL A 138 6.55 -6.50 -8.14
N SER A 139 5.97 -5.32 -8.00
CA SER A 139 6.28 -4.15 -8.81
C SER A 139 6.85 -3.06 -7.91
N THR A 140 8.08 -2.62 -8.15
CA THR A 140 8.70 -1.50 -7.42
C THR A 140 8.98 -0.34 -8.38
N TYR A 141 8.51 0.83 -8.03
CA TYR A 141 8.59 2.07 -8.78
C TYR A 141 9.47 3.07 -8.04
N TYR A 142 10.36 3.75 -8.74
CA TYR A 142 11.24 4.77 -8.19
C TYR A 142 10.92 6.10 -8.86
N PHE A 143 10.75 7.16 -8.07
CA PHE A 143 10.33 8.47 -8.56
C PHE A 143 11.39 9.52 -8.26
N GLU A 144 11.45 10.51 -9.15
CA GLU A 144 12.12 11.77 -8.87
C GLU A 144 11.28 12.55 -7.85
N PRO A 145 11.88 12.97 -6.72
CA PRO A 145 11.19 13.83 -5.77
C PRO A 145 10.65 15.09 -6.44
N VAL A 146 9.57 15.67 -5.89
CA VAL A 146 8.90 16.91 -6.34
C VAL A 146 8.14 16.79 -7.66
N THR A 147 8.74 16.24 -8.72
CA THR A 147 8.09 16.14 -10.03
C THR A 147 7.22 14.89 -10.17
N ALA A 148 7.37 13.92 -9.27
CA ALA A 148 6.76 12.59 -9.32
C ALA A 148 7.05 11.84 -10.65
N ARG A 149 8.14 12.22 -11.34
CA ARG A 149 8.54 11.59 -12.59
C ARG A 149 9.08 10.19 -12.30
N LEU A 150 8.54 9.18 -12.98
CA LEU A 150 9.04 7.81 -12.87
C LEU A 150 10.48 7.74 -13.40
N LEU A 151 11.40 7.28 -12.56
CA LEU A 151 12.81 7.06 -12.88
C LEU A 151 13.07 5.63 -13.33
N ALA A 152 12.48 4.66 -12.65
CA ALA A 152 12.69 3.23 -12.92
C ALA A 152 11.53 2.39 -12.39
N LYS A 153 11.35 1.21 -13.00
CA LYS A 153 10.46 0.16 -12.51
C LYS A 153 11.23 -1.16 -12.46
N LYS A 154 11.08 -1.91 -11.37
CA LYS A 154 11.48 -3.31 -11.26
C LYS A 154 10.22 -4.16 -11.16
N TYR A 155 10.16 -5.21 -11.96
CA TYR A 155 9.05 -6.14 -11.98
C TYR A 155 9.54 -7.57 -11.80
N LEU A 156 8.83 -8.33 -10.96
CA LEU A 156 9.05 -9.74 -10.76
C LEU A 156 7.69 -10.44 -10.64
N MET A 157 7.49 -11.48 -11.44
CA MET A 157 6.39 -12.43 -11.25
C MET A 157 6.94 -13.84 -11.08
N THR A 158 6.37 -14.57 -10.12
CA THR A 158 6.69 -15.97 -9.85
C THR A 158 5.42 -16.78 -9.66
N ASP A 159 5.31 -17.90 -10.36
CA ASP A 159 4.25 -18.90 -10.14
C ASP A 159 4.73 -20.02 -9.19
N HIS A 160 3.83 -20.49 -8.33
CA HIS A 160 4.02 -21.60 -7.39
C HIS A 160 2.98 -22.71 -7.62
#